data_AF-A0A1B8E496-F1
#
_entry.id   AF-A0A1B8E496-F1
#
_cell.length_a   1.000
_cell.length_b   1.000
_cell.length_c   1.000
_cell.angle_alpha   90.00
_cell.angle_beta   90.00
_cell.angle_gamma   90.00
#
_symmetry.space_group_name_H-M   'P 1'
#
loop_
_entity.id
_entity.type
_entity.pdbx_description
1 polymer ?
#
loop_
_entity_poly.entity_id
_entity_poly.type
_entity_poly.pdbx_seq_one_letter_code
_entity_poly.pdbx_strand_id
1 'polypeptide(L)'
;MGEHFLVTAPLSRRRLNWRDGLRELFFSENKARTLVYHLIVPAEPQKQLQKESQKQAAAPSAATPANFQSTAAVAPPKLADSESAISTPRATFNTLPAEIYSLIFNHLNDNVDLTCMGLATPYLWGITQSIMYHRYKARLGKWAGEKIVIVGEDIGRGDYPPDLFSAEEAEALLKEVQVWDRKRYPRRTVPITSIDLTYLPATYETGLTIAAEAARVYYAVLRRYSRHPSIKQREDLLWIFTERPDFTPRDEAWVLRNLTTKEFVTAEGIAFDKERIEGPFVYGIGFADAILARALWTSRGTGVLEYGGQIGRGVWAGHRFEITTRSRHDQATKGEEWKDVSEEVRGEIVGIWESQFGAEWRDRGRLDERFCYSDDGLDGEEDEPDVVHDLQVYVDYAVNVHPYYNRY
;
A
#
# COMPACT_ATOMS: atom_id res chain seq x y z
N MET A 1 -11.08 30.88 -6.35
CA MET A 1 -10.01 29.96 -5.92
C MET A 1 -10.60 29.05 -4.87
N GLY A 2 -10.59 27.74 -5.10
CA GLY A 2 -11.13 26.74 -4.17
C GLY A 2 -10.19 26.52 -2.98
N GLU A 3 -10.73 25.98 -1.89
CA GLU A 3 -9.92 25.48 -0.76
C GLU A 3 -9.28 24.14 -1.16
N HIS A 4 -8.02 23.94 -0.80
CA HIS A 4 -7.34 22.66 -0.96
C HIS A 4 -7.44 21.84 0.33
N PHE A 5 -7.36 20.53 0.18
CA PHE A 5 -7.53 19.56 1.24
C PHE A 5 -6.33 18.61 1.29
N LEU A 6 -6.00 18.19 2.51
CA LEU A 6 -4.89 17.29 2.79
C LEU A 6 -5.37 16.11 3.61
N VAL A 7 -5.01 14.89 3.20
CA VAL A 7 -5.22 13.67 3.97
C VAL A 7 -4.01 13.43 4.86
N THR A 8 -4.23 13.34 6.17
CA THR A 8 -3.14 13.28 7.15
C THR A 8 -3.45 12.37 8.33
N ALA A 9 -2.40 11.80 8.91
CA ALA A 9 -2.40 11.17 10.22
C ALA A 9 -1.45 11.96 11.15
N PRO A 10 -1.93 13.05 11.79
CA PRO A 10 -1.08 14.03 12.45
C PRO A 10 -0.23 13.46 13.59
N LEU A 11 -0.80 12.56 14.41
CA LEU A 11 -0.10 11.97 15.56
C LEU A 11 1.11 11.11 15.14
N SER A 12 0.99 10.43 14.00
CA SER A 12 2.07 9.61 13.43
C SER A 12 2.97 10.41 12.48
N ARG A 13 2.73 11.72 12.37
CA ARG A 13 3.45 12.65 11.48
C ARG A 13 3.50 12.13 10.04
N ARG A 14 2.39 11.60 9.53
CA ARG A 14 2.28 11.11 8.15
C ARG A 14 1.28 11.95 7.36
N ARG A 15 1.58 12.18 6.08
CA ARG A 15 0.64 12.79 5.14
C ARG A 15 0.82 12.24 3.74
N LEU A 16 -0.23 12.32 2.94
CA LEU A 16 -0.10 12.13 1.50
C LEU A 16 0.62 13.33 0.88
N ASN A 17 1.35 13.09 -0.21
CA ASN A 17 2.22 14.07 -0.85
C ASN A 17 1.51 15.07 -1.77
N TRP A 18 0.22 14.87 -2.04
CA TRP A 18 -0.60 15.73 -2.89
C TRP A 18 -1.60 16.57 -2.08
N ARG A 19 -2.14 17.60 -2.73
CA ARG A 19 -3.17 18.51 -2.18
C ARG A 19 -4.09 18.91 -3.32
N ASP A 20 -5.39 18.72 -3.12
CA ASP A 20 -6.37 18.87 -4.18
C ASP A 20 -7.65 19.50 -3.62
N GLY A 21 -8.50 20.04 -4.49
CA GLY A 21 -9.83 20.51 -4.07
C GLY A 21 -10.78 19.32 -3.86
N LEU A 22 -11.90 19.54 -3.16
CA LEU A 22 -12.87 18.47 -2.88
C LEU A 22 -13.41 17.81 -4.15
N ARG A 23 -13.61 18.59 -5.21
CA ARG A 23 -14.14 18.08 -6.46
C ARG A 23 -13.16 17.10 -7.10
N GLU A 24 -11.88 17.40 -7.03
CA GLU A 24 -10.81 16.55 -7.50
C GLU A 24 -10.72 15.28 -6.63
N LEU A 25 -10.83 15.41 -5.30
CA LEU A 25 -10.78 14.26 -4.38
C LEU A 25 -11.91 13.24 -4.59
N PHE A 26 -13.14 13.72 -4.82
CA PHE A 26 -14.29 12.84 -5.02
C PHE A 26 -14.46 12.36 -6.46
N PHE A 27 -14.02 13.16 -7.45
CA PHE A 27 -14.41 12.93 -8.84
C PHE A 27 -13.26 12.84 -9.85
N SER A 28 -12.01 13.08 -9.44
CA SER A 28 -10.84 13.05 -10.34
C SER A 28 -9.80 12.01 -9.91
N GLU A 29 -9.27 11.28 -10.88
CA GLU A 29 -8.02 10.49 -10.82
C GLU A 29 -7.87 9.46 -9.69
N ASN A 30 -8.93 9.11 -8.96
CA ASN A 30 -8.88 8.10 -7.88
C ASN A 30 -7.75 8.32 -6.86
N LYS A 31 -7.23 9.54 -6.71
CA LYS A 31 -6.09 9.82 -5.82
C LYS A 31 -6.36 9.39 -4.39
N ALA A 32 -7.60 9.56 -3.93
CA ALA A 32 -8.03 9.10 -2.62
C ALA A 32 -8.01 7.57 -2.46
N ARG A 33 -8.08 6.77 -3.53
CA ARG A 33 -7.93 5.29 -3.46
C ARG A 33 -6.57 4.87 -2.91
N THR A 34 -5.54 5.72 -3.04
CA THR A 34 -4.23 5.46 -2.42
C THR A 34 -4.34 5.26 -0.91
N LEU A 35 -5.33 5.91 -0.26
CA LEU A 35 -5.62 5.73 1.15
C LEU A 35 -6.00 4.29 1.51
N VAL A 36 -6.66 3.56 0.60
CA VAL A 36 -7.04 2.15 0.82
C VAL A 36 -5.79 1.30 1.08
N TYR A 37 -4.72 1.48 0.29
CA TYR A 37 -3.46 0.76 0.49
C TYR A 37 -2.82 1.04 1.86
N HIS A 38 -2.96 2.27 2.36
CA HIS A 38 -2.43 2.65 3.67
C HIS A 38 -3.24 2.09 4.85
N LEU A 39 -4.47 1.64 4.62
CA LEU A 39 -5.37 1.14 5.67
C LEU A 39 -5.61 -0.37 5.62
N ILE A 40 -5.31 -1.04 4.50
CA ILE A 40 -5.40 -2.49 4.39
C ILE A 40 -4.48 -3.16 5.41
N VAL A 41 -5.06 -4.04 6.22
CA VAL A 41 -4.33 -5.02 7.04
C VAL A 41 -4.17 -6.28 6.19
N PRO A 42 -2.96 -6.59 5.69
CA PRO A 42 -2.76 -7.68 4.74
C PRO A 42 -3.27 -9.01 5.28
N ALA A 43 -3.95 -9.78 4.43
CA ALA A 43 -4.26 -11.16 4.73
C ALA A 43 -2.95 -11.95 4.93
N GLU A 44 -2.96 -12.89 5.86
CA GLU A 44 -1.91 -13.89 5.99
C GLU A 44 -2.47 -15.14 5.33
N PRO A 45 -1.74 -15.74 4.38
CA PRO A 45 -2.24 -16.91 3.70
C PRO A 45 -2.49 -18.03 4.70
N GLN A 46 -3.76 -18.43 4.88
CA GLN A 46 -4.21 -19.51 5.77
C GLN A 46 -3.45 -20.84 5.56
N LYS A 47 -2.83 -21.02 4.39
CA LYS A 47 -1.96 -22.16 4.06
C LYS A 47 -0.70 -22.29 4.94
N GLN A 48 -0.23 -21.22 5.59
CA GLN A 48 0.92 -21.30 6.53
C GLN A 48 0.49 -21.76 7.94
N LEU A 49 -0.66 -21.31 8.44
CA LEU A 49 -1.19 -21.71 9.75
C LEU A 49 -1.53 -23.21 9.82
N GLN A 50 -2.04 -23.78 8.73
CA GLN A 50 -2.29 -25.22 8.65
C GLN A 50 -0.99 -26.06 8.57
N LYS A 51 0.06 -25.55 7.93
CA LYS A 51 1.37 -26.23 7.86
C LYS A 51 2.14 -26.19 9.19
N GLU A 52 2.01 -25.11 9.97
CA GLU A 52 2.63 -25.02 11.31
C GLU A 52 1.88 -25.88 12.33
N SER A 53 0.54 -25.92 12.26
CA SER A 53 -0.27 -26.78 13.12
C SER A 53 -0.07 -28.27 12.81
N GLN A 54 0.19 -28.65 11.55
CA GLN A 54 0.54 -30.03 11.19
C GLN A 54 1.99 -30.41 11.52
N LYS A 55 2.94 -29.44 11.49
CA LYS A 55 4.32 -29.69 11.94
C LYS A 55 4.44 -29.86 13.46
N GLN A 56 3.61 -29.20 14.25
CA GLN A 56 3.57 -29.39 15.71
C GLN A 56 2.85 -30.67 16.15
N ALA A 57 1.95 -31.22 15.32
CA ALA A 57 1.24 -32.47 15.62
C ALA A 57 2.00 -33.77 15.23
N ALA A 58 3.11 -33.67 14.50
CA ALA A 58 3.81 -34.83 13.92
C ALA A 58 5.21 -35.09 14.51
N ALA A 59 5.45 -34.78 15.79
CA ALA A 59 6.66 -35.21 16.50
C ALA A 59 6.34 -36.43 17.38
N PRO A 60 6.88 -37.64 17.10
CA PRO A 60 6.82 -38.73 18.06
C PRO A 60 7.94 -38.58 19.09
N SER A 61 7.52 -38.61 20.36
CA SER A 61 8.37 -38.74 21.54
C SER A 61 8.64 -40.23 21.81
N ALA A 62 9.92 -40.63 21.88
CA ALA A 62 10.42 -41.71 22.74
C ALA A 62 11.96 -41.77 22.75
N ALA A 63 12.54 -41.77 23.95
CA ALA A 63 13.94 -42.01 24.31
C ALA A 63 14.34 -43.49 24.07
N THR A 64 15.58 -44.01 24.13
CA THR A 64 16.75 -43.77 25.02
C THR A 64 18.00 -44.52 24.41
N PRO A 65 19.19 -44.71 25.06
CA PRO A 65 20.49 -44.55 24.41
C PRO A 65 21.27 -45.88 24.21
N ALA A 66 22.33 -45.86 23.39
CA ALA A 66 23.32 -46.94 23.41
C ALA A 66 24.74 -46.40 23.14
N ASN A 67 25.58 -46.52 24.17
CA ASN A 67 27.03 -46.41 24.15
C ASN A 67 27.64 -47.44 23.20
N PHE A 68 28.73 -47.10 22.48
CA PHE A 68 29.92 -47.95 22.41
C PHE A 68 31.17 -47.12 22.08
N GLN A 69 32.22 -47.37 22.87
CA GLN A 69 33.55 -46.77 22.87
C GLN A 69 34.45 -47.30 21.75
N SER A 70 35.64 -46.69 21.66
CA SER A 70 36.94 -47.22 21.19
C SER A 70 37.44 -46.50 19.93
N THR A 71 38.65 -45.93 19.82
CA THR A 71 39.83 -45.88 20.70
C THR A 71 40.76 -44.81 20.12
N ALA A 72 41.39 -44.02 20.98
CA ALA A 72 42.52 -43.18 20.62
C ALA A 72 43.79 -44.03 20.43
N ALA A 73 44.53 -43.80 19.36
CA ALA A 73 45.92 -44.23 19.22
C ALA A 73 46.74 -43.10 18.59
N VAL A 74 47.74 -42.63 19.34
CA VAL A 74 48.71 -41.60 19.02
C VAL A 74 50.04 -42.27 18.66
N ALA A 75 50.67 -41.89 17.53
CA ALA A 75 52.12 -41.74 17.31
C ALA A 75 52.41 -41.44 15.80
N PRO A 76 53.61 -40.98 15.38
CA PRO A 76 54.14 -39.61 15.48
C PRO A 76 54.54 -39.05 14.06
N PRO A 77 55.13 -37.84 13.92
CA PRO A 77 55.11 -37.08 12.66
C PRO A 77 56.24 -37.48 11.70
N LYS A 78 55.99 -37.35 10.39
CA LYS A 78 57.06 -37.31 9.37
C LYS A 78 56.92 -36.06 8.51
N LEU A 79 58.03 -35.36 8.41
CA LEU A 79 58.27 -34.12 7.68
C LEU A 79 58.06 -34.27 6.17
N ALA A 80 57.50 -33.19 5.61
CA ALA A 80 57.91 -32.45 4.40
C ALA A 80 58.17 -33.24 3.11
N ASP A 81 57.29 -33.02 2.12
CA ASP A 81 57.56 -32.16 0.94
C ASP A 81 56.76 -32.65 -0.26
N SER A 82 55.75 -31.87 -0.65
CA SER A 82 55.48 -31.47 -2.04
C SER A 82 54.20 -30.64 -2.05
N GLU A 83 54.39 -29.33 -2.10
CA GLU A 83 53.36 -28.36 -2.44
C GLU A 83 52.70 -28.75 -3.77
N SER A 84 51.54 -29.39 -3.69
CA SER A 84 50.50 -29.12 -4.67
C SER A 84 49.57 -28.13 -4.01
N ALA A 85 49.56 -26.90 -4.52
CA ALA A 85 48.59 -25.90 -4.15
C ALA A 85 47.20 -26.49 -4.40
N ILE A 86 46.57 -27.00 -3.33
CA ILE A 86 45.14 -27.28 -3.32
C ILE A 86 44.53 -25.91 -3.53
N SER A 87 44.15 -25.62 -4.79
CA SER A 87 43.36 -24.46 -5.15
C SER A 87 42.16 -24.46 -4.23
N THR A 88 42.20 -23.66 -3.18
CA THR A 88 41.02 -23.33 -2.40
C THR A 88 39.97 -22.89 -3.42
N PRO A 89 38.79 -23.50 -3.47
CA PRO A 89 37.77 -23.10 -4.42
C PRO A 89 37.53 -21.62 -4.17
N ARG A 90 37.91 -20.80 -5.15
CA ARG A 90 37.88 -19.35 -5.04
C ARG A 90 36.44 -19.01 -4.67
N ALA A 91 36.23 -18.42 -3.49
CA ALA A 91 34.91 -18.01 -3.06
C ALA A 91 34.37 -17.06 -4.14
N THR A 92 33.48 -17.58 -4.97
CA THR A 92 32.78 -16.79 -5.98
C THR A 92 31.54 -16.24 -5.33
N PHE A 93 31.03 -15.11 -5.82
CA PHE A 93 29.79 -14.53 -5.32
C PHE A 93 28.69 -15.60 -5.17
N ASN A 94 28.60 -16.51 -6.15
CA ASN A 94 27.67 -17.65 -6.21
C ASN A 94 27.80 -18.71 -5.09
N THR A 95 28.83 -18.66 -4.26
CA THR A 95 29.08 -19.60 -3.15
C THR A 95 28.69 -19.04 -1.78
N LEU A 96 28.21 -17.79 -1.73
CA LEU A 96 27.77 -17.19 -0.48
C LEU A 96 26.48 -17.84 0.05
N PRO A 97 26.28 -17.90 1.38
CA PRO A 97 25.01 -18.32 1.98
C PRO A 97 23.84 -17.38 1.66
N ALA A 98 22.60 -17.90 1.72
CA ALA A 98 21.36 -17.16 1.47
C ALA A 98 21.22 -15.91 2.36
N GLU A 99 21.68 -16.01 3.61
CA GLU A 99 21.65 -14.95 4.61
C GLU A 99 22.54 -13.77 4.20
N ILE A 100 23.69 -14.05 3.59
CA ILE A 100 24.61 -13.02 3.11
C ILE A 100 24.03 -12.30 1.90
N TYR A 101 23.43 -13.03 0.95
CA TYR A 101 22.69 -12.38 -0.14
C TYR A 101 21.55 -11.52 0.37
N SER A 102 20.80 -12.00 1.38
CA SER A 102 19.71 -11.23 1.98
C SER A 102 20.21 -9.92 2.59
N LEU A 103 21.34 -9.95 3.31
CA LEU A 103 21.98 -8.74 3.83
C LEU A 103 22.42 -7.79 2.71
N ILE A 104 23.10 -8.30 1.68
CA ILE A 104 23.54 -7.50 0.53
C ILE A 104 22.35 -6.87 -0.20
N PHE A 105 21.32 -7.67 -0.51
CA PHE A 105 20.14 -7.22 -1.25
C PHE A 105 19.28 -6.25 -0.43
N ASN A 106 19.30 -6.35 0.91
CA ASN A 106 18.65 -5.37 1.78
C ASN A 106 19.30 -3.98 1.69
N HIS A 107 20.57 -3.86 1.28
CA HIS A 107 21.21 -2.57 1.01
C HIS A 107 20.81 -1.96 -0.36
N LEU A 108 20.18 -2.73 -1.26
CA LEU A 108 19.70 -2.24 -2.54
C LEU A 108 18.34 -1.57 -2.37
N ASN A 109 18.33 -0.26 -2.12
CA ASN A 109 17.09 0.48 -1.84
C ASN A 109 16.12 0.54 -3.03
N ASP A 110 16.64 0.59 -4.27
CA ASP A 110 15.81 0.57 -5.47
C ASP A 110 15.44 -0.87 -5.88
N ASN A 111 14.15 -1.14 -6.03
CA ASN A 111 13.63 -2.41 -6.50
C ASN A 111 14.07 -2.74 -7.94
N VAL A 112 14.42 -1.74 -8.75
CA VAL A 112 14.97 -1.95 -10.10
C VAL A 112 16.31 -2.67 -10.03
N ASP A 113 17.22 -2.22 -9.17
CA ASP A 113 18.55 -2.81 -9.01
C ASP A 113 18.44 -4.22 -8.40
N LEU A 114 17.59 -4.38 -7.40
CA LEU A 114 17.28 -5.67 -6.77
C LEU A 114 16.76 -6.69 -7.80
N THR A 115 15.87 -6.25 -8.70
CA THR A 115 15.33 -7.08 -9.78
C THR A 115 16.41 -7.48 -10.78
N CYS A 116 17.23 -6.52 -11.22
CA CYS A 116 18.34 -6.80 -12.14
C CYS A 116 19.30 -7.85 -11.56
N MET A 117 19.62 -7.76 -10.27
CA MET A 117 20.46 -8.73 -9.57
C MET A 117 19.79 -10.10 -9.46
N GLY A 118 18.49 -10.14 -9.17
CA GLY A 118 17.71 -11.38 -9.11
C GLY A 118 17.67 -12.12 -10.44
N LEU A 119 17.49 -11.39 -11.54
CA LEU A 119 17.41 -11.97 -12.90
C LEU A 119 18.76 -12.52 -13.41
N ALA A 120 19.87 -12.24 -12.72
CA ALA A 120 21.18 -12.75 -13.11
C ALA A 120 21.30 -14.28 -12.96
N THR A 121 20.64 -14.87 -11.95
CA THR A 121 20.62 -16.33 -11.77
C THR A 121 19.28 -16.78 -11.14
N PRO A 122 18.78 -17.99 -11.48
CA PRO A 122 17.54 -18.51 -10.88
C PRO A 122 17.57 -18.63 -9.35
N TYR A 123 18.76 -18.84 -8.76
CA TYR A 123 18.92 -18.92 -7.31
C TYR A 123 18.71 -17.56 -6.63
N LEU A 124 19.31 -16.50 -7.18
CA LEU A 124 19.14 -15.14 -6.67
C LEU A 124 17.72 -14.63 -6.86
N TRP A 125 17.04 -15.06 -7.92
CA TRP A 125 15.64 -14.71 -8.17
C TRP A 125 14.73 -15.08 -7.01
N GLY A 126 14.85 -16.31 -6.46
CA GLY A 126 14.05 -16.72 -5.30
C GLY A 126 14.27 -15.84 -4.05
N ILE A 127 15.50 -15.35 -3.84
CA ILE A 127 15.84 -14.43 -2.74
C ILE A 127 15.24 -13.05 -3.02
N THR A 128 15.40 -12.54 -4.24
CA THR A 128 14.78 -11.28 -4.69
C THR A 128 13.28 -11.30 -4.51
N GLN A 129 12.60 -12.38 -4.91
CA GLN A 129 11.15 -12.55 -4.74
C GLN A 129 10.74 -12.42 -3.27
N SER A 130 11.47 -13.09 -2.35
CA SER A 130 11.21 -12.99 -0.91
C SER A 130 11.36 -11.55 -0.38
N ILE A 131 12.45 -10.87 -0.75
CA ILE A 131 12.69 -9.48 -0.30
C ILE A 131 11.64 -8.53 -0.86
N MET A 132 11.30 -8.64 -2.15
CA MET A 132 10.26 -7.83 -2.78
C MET A 132 8.89 -8.06 -2.15
N TYR A 133 8.55 -9.32 -1.88
CA TYR A 133 7.32 -9.68 -1.17
C TYR A 133 7.24 -8.95 0.19
N HIS A 134 8.31 -8.99 0.99
CA HIS A 134 8.34 -8.31 2.28
C HIS A 134 8.27 -6.78 2.13
N ARG A 135 8.94 -6.20 1.13
CA ARG A 135 8.88 -4.76 0.84
C ARG A 135 7.47 -4.32 0.45
N TYR A 136 6.78 -5.07 -0.40
CA TYR A 136 5.40 -4.77 -0.79
C TYR A 136 4.43 -4.96 0.38
N LYS A 137 4.54 -6.06 1.14
CA LYS A 137 3.73 -6.28 2.36
C LYS A 137 3.91 -5.13 3.36
N ALA A 138 5.15 -4.64 3.56
CA ALA A 138 5.45 -3.55 4.49
C ALA A 138 4.94 -2.16 4.03
N ARG A 139 4.53 -2.01 2.77
CA ARG A 139 3.90 -0.78 2.28
C ARG A 139 2.42 -0.68 2.63
N LEU A 140 1.76 -1.82 2.84
CA LEU A 140 0.34 -1.88 3.18
C LEU A 140 0.13 -1.57 4.67
N GLY A 141 -1.01 -0.95 4.98
CA GLY A 141 -1.48 -0.83 6.36
C GLY A 141 -0.65 0.09 7.25
N LYS A 142 0.24 0.92 6.69
CA LYS A 142 1.08 1.84 7.47
C LYS A 142 0.29 2.82 8.34
N TRP A 143 -0.96 3.09 7.98
CA TRP A 143 -1.87 4.01 8.68
C TRP A 143 -3.02 3.26 9.35
N ALA A 144 -3.04 1.92 9.27
CA ALA A 144 -4.07 1.11 9.92
C ALA A 144 -4.03 1.35 11.44
N GLY A 145 -5.19 1.69 12.00
CA GLY A 145 -5.36 2.05 13.40
C GLY A 145 -4.93 3.48 13.77
N GLU A 146 -4.44 4.28 12.83
CA GLU A 146 -4.04 5.67 13.10
C GLU A 146 -5.20 6.64 13.01
N LYS A 147 -5.11 7.77 13.74
CA LYS A 147 -6.13 8.83 13.68
C LYS A 147 -5.98 9.62 12.38
N ILE A 148 -7.01 9.58 11.53
CA ILE A 148 -7.00 10.21 10.21
C ILE A 148 -7.93 11.42 10.21
N VAL A 149 -7.49 12.50 9.57
CA VAL A 149 -8.31 13.67 9.29
C VAL A 149 -8.04 14.16 7.86
N ILE A 150 -9.08 14.64 7.19
CA ILE A 150 -8.97 15.32 5.90
C ILE A 150 -9.21 16.80 6.16
N VAL A 151 -8.14 17.57 6.10
CA VAL A 151 -8.10 18.94 6.63
C VAL A 151 -8.08 19.95 5.48
N GLY A 152 -8.99 20.91 5.50
CA GLY A 152 -8.95 22.09 4.63
C GLY A 152 -7.84 23.07 5.02
N GLU A 153 -7.31 23.81 4.06
CA GLU A 153 -6.23 24.79 4.29
C GLU A 153 -6.66 25.96 5.18
N ASP A 154 -7.95 26.32 5.21
CA ASP A 154 -8.46 27.53 5.86
C ASP A 154 -9.11 27.25 7.22
N ILE A 155 -8.52 26.38 8.03
CA ILE A 155 -9.03 26.05 9.38
C ILE A 155 -8.51 27.04 10.42
N GLY A 156 -9.44 27.51 11.26
CA GLY A 156 -9.15 28.40 12.38
C GLY A 156 -8.15 27.79 13.36
N ARG A 157 -7.39 28.65 14.04
CA ARG A 157 -6.41 28.19 15.03
C ARG A 157 -7.12 27.54 16.22
N GLY A 158 -6.61 26.39 16.68
CA GLY A 158 -7.23 25.63 17.78
C GLY A 158 -8.52 24.90 17.40
N ASP A 159 -8.94 24.95 16.14
CA ASP A 159 -10.12 24.27 15.64
C ASP A 159 -9.77 22.86 15.15
N TYR A 160 -9.67 21.93 16.10
CA TYR A 160 -9.37 20.53 15.85
C TYR A 160 -10.63 19.67 15.93
N PRO A 161 -10.71 18.56 15.17
CA PRO A 161 -11.72 17.55 15.42
C PRO A 161 -11.64 17.06 16.88
N PRO A 162 -12.79 16.86 17.56
CA PRO A 162 -12.83 16.57 18.99
C PRO A 162 -12.08 15.29 19.35
N ASP A 163 -12.13 14.28 18.48
CA ASP A 163 -11.49 12.98 18.73
C ASP A 163 -10.03 12.92 18.26
N LEU A 164 -9.48 13.98 17.68
CA LEU A 164 -8.11 14.00 17.16
C LEU A 164 -7.07 14.06 18.29
N PHE A 165 -7.26 14.95 19.27
CA PHE A 165 -6.34 15.17 20.39
C PHE A 165 -7.08 15.05 21.73
N SER A 166 -6.38 14.67 22.79
CA SER A 166 -6.91 14.88 24.14
C SER A 166 -7.01 16.38 24.44
N ALA A 167 -7.81 16.76 25.44
CA ALA A 167 -7.94 18.16 25.84
C ALA A 167 -6.58 18.76 26.26
N GLU A 168 -5.77 17.96 26.96
CA GLU A 168 -4.43 18.33 27.41
C GLU A 168 -3.45 18.46 26.25
N GLU A 169 -3.50 17.54 25.28
CA GLU A 169 -2.67 17.59 24.06
C GLU A 169 -3.03 18.82 23.23
N ALA A 170 -4.31 19.08 23.02
CA ALA A 170 -4.78 20.26 22.31
C ALA A 170 -4.30 21.54 23.03
N GLU A 171 -4.42 21.62 24.36
CA GLU A 171 -3.97 22.77 25.14
C GLU A 171 -2.45 22.95 25.09
N ALA A 172 -1.68 21.86 25.11
CA ALA A 172 -0.21 21.89 24.95
C ALA A 172 0.19 22.42 23.56
N LEU A 173 -0.48 21.98 22.49
CA LEU A 173 -0.25 22.47 21.13
C LEU A 173 -0.57 23.96 20.97
N LEU A 174 -1.52 24.49 21.75
CA LEU A 174 -1.77 25.94 21.80
C LEU A 174 -0.62 26.71 22.49
N LYS A 175 0.12 26.07 23.41
CA LYS A 175 1.20 26.68 24.21
C LYS A 175 2.59 26.57 23.56
N GLU A 176 2.87 25.54 22.76
CA GLU A 176 4.25 25.14 22.41
C GLU A 176 4.92 25.79 21.19
N VAL A 177 4.32 26.69 20.40
CA VAL A 177 4.94 27.10 19.12
C VAL A 177 5.28 28.58 18.97
N GLN A 178 6.58 28.83 18.77
CA GLN A 178 7.14 30.10 18.28
C GLN A 178 7.19 30.09 16.75
N VAL A 179 6.34 30.88 16.09
CA VAL A 179 6.38 31.05 14.63
C VAL A 179 7.29 32.24 14.28
N TRP A 180 8.09 32.10 13.23
CA TRP A 180 8.86 33.21 12.66
C TRP A 180 7.94 34.13 11.83
N ASP A 181 7.62 35.31 12.38
CA ASP A 181 6.94 36.38 11.62
C ASP A 181 7.98 37.27 10.95
N ARG A 182 8.02 37.26 9.61
CA ARG A 182 8.95 38.09 8.81
C ARG A 182 8.74 39.60 8.98
N LYS A 183 7.61 40.06 9.53
CA LYS A 183 7.22 41.48 9.55
C LYS A 183 7.21 42.13 10.93
N ARG A 184 7.26 41.38 12.03
CA ARG A 184 7.21 41.94 13.40
C ARG A 184 8.12 41.17 14.36
N TYR A 185 9.17 41.82 14.83
CA TYR A 185 9.86 41.44 16.08
C TYR A 185 8.99 41.92 17.25
N PRO A 186 8.67 41.11 18.30
CA PRO A 186 9.25 39.83 18.71
C PRO A 186 8.37 38.60 18.41
N ARG A 187 8.98 37.42 18.57
CA ARG A 187 8.36 36.08 18.43
C ARG A 187 7.03 36.01 19.20
N ARG A 188 5.95 35.65 18.52
CA ARG A 188 4.65 35.38 19.14
C ARG A 188 4.43 33.88 19.31
N THR A 189 3.89 33.49 20.45
CA THR A 189 3.26 32.19 20.66
C THR A 189 1.96 32.19 19.85
N VAL A 190 1.86 31.33 18.84
CA VAL A 190 0.66 31.23 18.01
C VAL A 190 0.19 29.79 18.01
N PRO A 191 -1.11 29.54 18.29
CA PRO A 191 -1.64 28.20 18.22
C PRO A 191 -1.55 27.63 16.80
N ILE A 192 -1.01 26.41 16.73
CA ILE A 192 -0.81 25.62 15.51
C ILE A 192 -2.19 25.35 14.87
N THR A 193 -2.29 25.34 13.55
CA THR A 193 -3.47 24.81 12.84
C THR A 193 -3.33 23.31 12.60
N SER A 194 -4.43 22.60 12.36
CA SER A 194 -4.34 21.16 12.02
C SER A 194 -3.47 20.91 10.78
N ILE A 195 -3.34 21.89 9.88
CA ILE A 195 -2.45 21.79 8.72
C ILE A 195 -0.97 22.07 9.09
N ASP A 196 -0.69 22.99 10.02
CA ASP A 196 0.67 23.27 10.50
C ASP A 196 1.33 22.05 11.16
N LEU A 197 0.54 21.17 11.81
CA LEU A 197 1.02 19.89 12.34
C LEU A 197 1.58 18.96 11.26
N THR A 198 1.18 19.18 10.00
CA THR A 198 1.67 18.41 8.84
C THR A 198 2.94 18.98 8.22
N TYR A 199 3.38 20.17 8.65
CA TYR A 199 4.61 20.84 8.21
C TYR A 199 5.76 20.78 9.23
N LEU A 200 5.48 20.36 10.47
CA LEU A 200 6.48 19.76 11.37
C LEU A 200 7.06 18.51 10.66
N PRO A 201 8.28 18.03 10.97
CA PRO A 201 8.96 17.01 10.16
C PRO A 201 8.10 15.74 10.02
N ALA A 202 7.34 15.71 8.94
CA ALA A 202 6.35 14.70 8.60
C ALA A 202 6.94 13.81 7.53
N THR A 203 6.66 12.51 7.67
CA THR A 203 7.01 11.54 6.64
C THR A 203 6.00 11.67 5.52
N TYR A 204 6.51 12.02 4.34
CA TYR A 204 5.73 12.05 3.11
C TYR A 204 5.53 10.62 2.64
N GLU A 205 4.29 10.15 2.63
CA GLU A 205 3.97 8.91 1.95
C GLU A 205 3.67 9.24 0.49
N THR A 206 4.40 8.58 -0.40
CA THR A 206 4.13 8.66 -1.83
C THR A 206 2.76 8.05 -2.09
N GLY A 207 1.90 8.74 -2.84
CA GLY A 207 0.66 8.16 -3.38
C GLY A 207 0.88 7.00 -4.37
N LEU A 208 2.14 6.63 -4.65
CA LEU A 208 2.46 5.54 -5.57
C LEU A 208 1.93 4.19 -5.01
N THR A 209 1.03 3.55 -5.74
CA THR A 209 0.48 2.24 -5.41
C THR A 209 1.55 1.15 -5.55
N ILE A 210 1.28 -0.06 -5.03
CA ILE A 210 2.17 -1.21 -5.27
C ILE A 210 2.21 -1.53 -6.77
N ALA A 211 1.08 -1.42 -7.47
CA ALA A 211 0.97 -1.63 -8.91
C ALA A 211 1.83 -0.63 -9.70
N ALA A 212 1.71 0.67 -9.39
CA ALA A 212 2.51 1.71 -10.05
C ALA A 212 4.02 1.54 -9.78
N GLU A 213 4.42 1.15 -8.57
CA GLU A 213 5.82 0.80 -8.30
C GLU A 213 6.27 -0.44 -9.08
N ALA A 214 5.43 -1.47 -9.16
CA ALA A 214 5.72 -2.68 -9.91
C ALA A 214 5.84 -2.40 -11.42
N ALA A 215 4.97 -1.55 -11.97
CA ALA A 215 5.03 -1.04 -13.34
C ALA A 215 6.35 -0.30 -13.58
N ARG A 216 6.69 0.65 -12.71
CA ARG A 216 7.96 1.39 -12.76
C ARG A 216 9.14 0.44 -12.79
N VAL A 217 9.16 -0.57 -11.92
CA VAL A 217 10.23 -1.56 -11.85
C VAL A 217 10.30 -2.37 -13.14
N TYR A 218 9.16 -2.88 -13.62
CA TYR A 218 9.07 -3.65 -14.86
C TYR A 218 9.67 -2.89 -16.05
N TYR A 219 9.20 -1.67 -16.32
CA TYR A 219 9.68 -0.87 -17.44
C TYR A 219 11.13 -0.43 -17.28
N ALA A 220 11.54 -0.03 -16.08
CA ALA A 220 12.92 0.37 -15.83
C ALA A 220 13.89 -0.80 -16.05
N VAL A 221 13.52 -2.03 -15.66
CA VAL A 221 14.34 -3.21 -15.91
C VAL A 221 14.35 -3.57 -17.39
N LEU A 222 13.20 -3.54 -18.08
CA LEU A 222 13.14 -3.74 -19.53
C LEU A 222 14.05 -2.78 -20.30
N ARG A 223 14.09 -1.50 -19.92
CA ARG A 223 14.97 -0.49 -20.53
C ARG A 223 16.46 -0.78 -20.33
N ARG A 224 16.84 -1.57 -19.31
CA ARG A 224 18.24 -1.96 -19.05
C ARG A 224 18.69 -3.17 -19.86
N TYR A 225 17.78 -3.90 -20.49
CA TYR A 225 18.14 -5.00 -21.37
C TYR A 225 18.79 -4.49 -22.67
N SER A 226 20.02 -4.93 -22.96
CA SER A 226 20.70 -4.62 -24.23
C SER A 226 20.14 -5.41 -25.42
N ARG A 227 19.37 -6.47 -25.16
CA ARG A 227 18.71 -7.36 -26.13
C ARG A 227 17.34 -7.74 -25.59
N HIS A 228 16.39 -8.08 -26.46
CA HIS A 228 15.08 -8.52 -26.01
C HIS A 228 15.17 -9.66 -24.98
N PRO A 229 14.53 -9.52 -23.81
CA PRO A 229 14.54 -10.56 -22.79
C PRO A 229 13.87 -11.84 -23.31
N SER A 230 14.35 -12.99 -22.84
CA SER A 230 13.71 -14.27 -23.13
C SER A 230 12.29 -14.33 -22.55
N ILE A 231 11.45 -15.23 -23.06
CA ILE A 231 10.07 -15.44 -22.56
C ILE A 231 10.09 -15.70 -21.04
N LYS A 232 10.97 -16.59 -20.56
CA LYS A 232 11.14 -16.88 -19.14
C LYS A 232 11.47 -15.63 -18.30
N GLN A 233 12.36 -14.76 -18.80
CA GLN A 233 12.70 -13.54 -18.08
C GLN A 233 11.53 -12.55 -18.04
N ARG A 234 10.68 -12.52 -19.07
CA ARG A 234 9.45 -11.73 -19.06
C ARG A 234 8.43 -12.31 -18.07
N GLU A 235 8.30 -13.63 -17.98
CA GLU A 235 7.48 -14.30 -16.96
C GLU A 235 7.96 -13.96 -15.54
N ASP A 236 9.28 -14.01 -15.30
CA ASP A 236 9.88 -13.60 -14.03
C ASP A 236 9.60 -12.11 -13.74
N LEU A 237 9.74 -11.22 -14.74
CA LEU A 237 9.40 -9.81 -14.58
C LEU A 237 7.91 -9.58 -14.29
N LEU A 238 7.02 -10.36 -14.90
CA LEU A 238 5.58 -10.27 -14.64
C LEU A 238 5.21 -10.69 -13.23
N TRP A 239 5.97 -11.58 -12.60
CA TRP A 239 5.78 -11.92 -11.20
C TRP A 239 5.90 -10.68 -10.28
N ILE A 240 6.67 -9.66 -10.68
CA ILE A 240 6.74 -8.37 -9.96
C ILE A 240 5.43 -7.60 -10.10
N PHE A 241 4.89 -7.60 -11.33
CA PHE A 241 3.69 -6.87 -11.71
C PHE A 241 2.39 -7.52 -11.23
N THR A 242 2.36 -8.84 -11.07
CA THR A 242 1.15 -9.55 -10.66
C THR A 242 0.63 -8.97 -9.36
N GLU A 243 -0.64 -8.55 -9.41
CA GLU A 243 -1.46 -8.27 -8.25
C GLU A 243 -1.23 -9.35 -7.19
N ARG A 244 -1.21 -8.95 -5.92
CA ARG A 244 -0.89 -9.83 -4.80
C ARG A 244 -2.19 -10.27 -4.11
N PRO A 245 -2.93 -11.25 -4.65
CA PRO A 245 -4.16 -11.74 -4.03
C PRO A 245 -3.89 -12.40 -2.67
N ASP A 246 -2.64 -12.77 -2.39
CA ASP A 246 -2.19 -13.24 -1.10
C ASP A 246 -2.22 -12.13 -0.02
N PHE A 247 -2.07 -10.86 -0.39
CA PHE A 247 -2.27 -9.73 0.53
C PHE A 247 -3.73 -9.30 0.59
N THR A 248 -4.41 -9.37 -0.55
CA THR A 248 -5.79 -8.90 -0.73
C THR A 248 -6.64 -9.98 -1.41
N PRO A 249 -7.02 -11.06 -0.71
CA PRO A 249 -7.87 -12.12 -1.26
C PRO A 249 -9.17 -11.53 -1.82
N ARG A 250 -9.43 -11.82 -3.09
CA ARG A 250 -10.60 -11.34 -3.84
C ARG A 250 -11.87 -12.15 -3.54
N ASP A 251 -11.71 -13.35 -3.02
CA ASP A 251 -12.77 -14.28 -2.64
C ASP A 251 -13.33 -14.03 -1.23
N GLU A 252 -12.68 -13.18 -0.44
CA GLU A 252 -13.18 -12.75 0.87
C GLU A 252 -13.95 -11.42 0.77
N ALA A 253 -15.01 -11.30 1.56
CA ALA A 253 -15.66 -10.01 1.76
C ALA A 253 -14.78 -9.09 2.61
N TRP A 254 -14.73 -7.80 2.27
CA TRP A 254 -13.93 -6.79 2.98
C TRP A 254 -14.78 -5.77 3.71
N VAL A 255 -14.21 -5.25 4.80
CA VAL A 255 -14.83 -4.21 5.62
C VAL A 255 -13.84 -3.10 5.95
N LEU A 256 -14.29 -1.85 5.89
CA LEU A 256 -13.66 -0.70 6.53
C LEU A 256 -14.18 -0.61 7.96
N ARG A 257 -13.28 -0.64 8.95
CA ARG A 257 -13.61 -0.50 10.37
C ARG A 257 -13.25 0.89 10.85
N ASN A 258 -14.19 1.56 11.49
CA ASN A 258 -13.92 2.70 12.36
C ASN A 258 -13.75 2.16 13.79
N LEU A 259 -12.50 2.11 14.24
CA LEU A 259 -12.12 1.58 15.55
C LEU A 259 -12.52 2.48 16.72
N THR A 260 -12.75 3.77 16.46
CA THR A 260 -13.13 4.75 17.49
C THR A 260 -14.58 4.54 17.93
N THR A 261 -15.49 4.38 16.97
CA THR A 261 -16.94 4.28 17.24
C THR A 261 -17.50 2.86 17.18
N LYS A 262 -16.66 1.87 16.85
CA LYS A 262 -17.08 0.48 16.58
C LYS A 262 -18.13 0.40 15.48
N GLU A 263 -17.94 1.20 14.44
CA GLU A 263 -18.75 1.16 13.22
C GLU A 263 -17.97 0.45 12.11
N PHE A 264 -18.67 -0.21 11.20
CA PHE A 264 -18.04 -0.74 9.99
C PHE A 264 -18.90 -0.51 8.76
N VAL A 265 -18.22 -0.54 7.62
CA VAL A 265 -18.79 -0.46 6.29
C VAL A 265 -18.32 -1.67 5.49
N THR A 266 -19.22 -2.35 4.81
CA THR A 266 -18.90 -3.49 3.95
C THR A 266 -18.66 -3.02 2.52
N ALA A 267 -17.76 -3.68 1.78
CA ALA A 267 -17.53 -3.38 0.37
C ALA A 267 -18.84 -3.51 -0.43
N GLU A 268 -19.57 -4.60 -0.22
CA GLU A 268 -20.88 -4.83 -0.87
C GLU A 268 -21.92 -3.77 -0.53
N GLY A 269 -21.94 -3.28 0.71
CA GLY A 269 -22.94 -2.33 1.18
C GLY A 269 -22.71 -0.89 0.70
N ILE A 270 -21.54 -0.55 0.16
CA ILE A 270 -21.29 0.77 -0.48
C ILE A 270 -21.13 0.67 -1.98
N ALA A 271 -20.78 -0.50 -2.51
CA ALA A 271 -20.58 -0.70 -3.93
C ALA A 271 -21.84 -0.33 -4.72
N PHE A 272 -21.60 0.22 -5.90
CA PHE A 272 -22.67 0.43 -6.86
C PHE A 272 -23.15 -0.89 -7.47
N ASP A 273 -22.18 -1.72 -7.85
CA ASP A 273 -22.37 -3.05 -8.42
C ASP A 273 -21.41 -4.03 -7.73
N LYS A 274 -21.89 -5.24 -7.45
CA LYS A 274 -21.06 -6.31 -6.87
C LYS A 274 -19.96 -6.76 -7.83
N GLU A 275 -20.17 -6.65 -9.13
CA GLU A 275 -19.18 -7.00 -10.16
C GLU A 275 -17.95 -6.06 -10.13
N ARG A 276 -18.08 -4.91 -9.48
CA ARG A 276 -17.03 -3.89 -9.33
C ARG A 276 -16.21 -4.00 -8.04
N ILE A 277 -16.36 -5.10 -7.31
CA ILE A 277 -15.64 -5.35 -6.06
C ILE A 277 -14.47 -6.29 -6.33
N GLU A 278 -13.25 -5.80 -6.10
CA GLU A 278 -12.02 -6.58 -6.17
C GLU A 278 -11.31 -6.56 -4.81
N GLY A 279 -11.74 -7.45 -3.92
CA GLY A 279 -11.24 -7.49 -2.55
C GLY A 279 -11.52 -6.17 -1.80
N PRO A 280 -10.48 -5.47 -1.28
CA PRO A 280 -10.66 -4.18 -0.61
C PRO A 280 -10.84 -2.98 -1.57
N PHE A 281 -10.67 -3.19 -2.87
CA PHE A 281 -10.78 -2.14 -3.88
C PHE A 281 -12.15 -2.22 -4.55
N VAL A 282 -12.96 -1.17 -4.39
CA VAL A 282 -14.26 -1.06 -5.03
C VAL A 282 -14.16 0.01 -6.11
N TYR A 283 -14.53 -0.35 -7.34
CA TYR A 283 -14.45 0.56 -8.47
C TYR A 283 -15.66 1.50 -8.51
N GLY A 284 -15.39 2.79 -8.69
CA GLY A 284 -16.36 3.87 -8.47
C GLY A 284 -16.34 4.32 -7.02
N ILE A 285 -17.41 4.00 -6.28
CA ILE A 285 -17.59 4.34 -4.85
C ILE A 285 -17.00 3.24 -3.98
N GLY A 286 -15.97 3.57 -3.20
CA GLY A 286 -15.29 2.63 -2.31
C GLY A 286 -14.99 3.18 -0.92
N PHE A 287 -14.14 2.45 -0.19
CA PHE A 287 -13.81 2.79 1.20
C PHE A 287 -13.13 4.16 1.34
N ALA A 288 -12.37 4.59 0.34
CA ALA A 288 -11.77 5.93 0.34
C ALA A 288 -12.86 7.02 0.36
N ASP A 289 -13.91 6.87 -0.46
CA ASP A 289 -15.02 7.83 -0.53
C ASP A 289 -15.81 7.90 0.78
N ALA A 290 -15.98 6.75 1.46
CA ALA A 290 -16.57 6.69 2.80
C ALA A 290 -15.78 7.53 3.81
N ILE A 291 -14.44 7.42 3.79
CA ILE A 291 -13.58 8.22 4.66
C ILE A 291 -13.62 9.70 4.25
N LEU A 292 -13.59 10.00 2.94
CA LEU A 292 -13.70 11.37 2.42
C LEU A 292 -14.99 12.06 2.88
N ALA A 293 -16.13 11.37 2.76
CA ALA A 293 -17.44 11.92 3.11
C ALA A 293 -17.59 12.19 4.61
N ARG A 294 -16.94 11.38 5.47
CA ARG A 294 -17.17 11.45 6.92
C ARG A 294 -16.02 11.98 7.75
N ALA A 295 -14.78 12.00 7.26
CA ALA A 295 -13.61 12.44 8.02
C ALA A 295 -13.11 13.85 7.63
N LEU A 296 -13.92 14.59 6.88
CA LEU A 296 -13.60 15.93 6.41
C LEU A 296 -13.73 16.98 7.52
N TRP A 297 -12.79 17.92 7.54
CA TRP A 297 -12.74 19.03 8.50
C TRP A 297 -12.40 20.33 7.75
N THR A 298 -13.34 21.28 7.69
CA THR A 298 -13.18 22.60 7.05
C THR A 298 -14.06 23.67 7.71
N SER A 299 -13.60 24.92 7.65
CA SER A 299 -14.36 26.11 8.04
C SER A 299 -15.08 26.80 6.88
N ARG A 300 -14.65 26.60 5.62
CA ARG A 300 -15.26 27.26 4.44
C ARG A 300 -16.44 26.48 3.85
N GLY A 301 -16.65 25.26 4.33
CA GLY A 301 -17.75 24.39 3.92
C GLY A 301 -17.49 23.69 2.60
N THR A 302 -18.49 22.95 2.11
CA THR A 302 -18.36 22.02 0.97
C THR A 302 -19.17 22.46 -0.25
N GLY A 303 -19.40 23.77 -0.39
CA GLY A 303 -20.28 24.33 -1.43
C GLY A 303 -19.88 23.98 -2.86
N VAL A 304 -18.60 23.65 -3.11
CA VAL A 304 -18.11 23.19 -4.42
C VAL A 304 -18.72 21.86 -4.88
N LEU A 305 -19.26 21.06 -3.95
CA LEU A 305 -19.91 19.79 -4.27
C LEU A 305 -21.41 19.94 -4.56
N GLU A 306 -21.99 21.13 -4.33
CA GLU A 306 -23.43 21.39 -4.46
C GLU A 306 -24.31 20.43 -3.63
N TYR A 307 -23.70 19.78 -2.64
CA TYR A 307 -24.34 18.84 -1.74
C TYR A 307 -24.88 19.56 -0.50
N GLY A 308 -26.19 19.40 -0.24
CA GLY A 308 -26.87 20.05 0.87
C GLY A 308 -26.57 19.44 2.24
N GLY A 309 -25.94 18.28 2.30
CA GLY A 309 -25.56 17.63 3.55
C GLY A 309 -24.31 18.26 4.19
N GLN A 310 -24.26 18.27 5.52
CA GLN A 310 -23.14 18.82 6.26
C GLN A 310 -22.02 17.78 6.41
N ILE A 311 -21.07 17.78 5.47
CA ILE A 311 -19.88 16.91 5.53
C ILE A 311 -18.61 17.66 5.96
N GLY A 312 -18.64 19.00 5.98
CA GLY A 312 -17.44 19.81 6.30
C GLY A 312 -16.97 19.71 7.75
N ARG A 313 -17.81 19.16 8.63
CA ARG A 313 -17.49 18.82 10.03
C ARG A 313 -17.84 17.36 10.25
N GLY A 314 -17.12 16.52 9.54
CA GLY A 314 -17.39 15.10 9.43
C GLY A 314 -17.33 14.39 10.79
N VAL A 315 -18.31 13.52 11.01
CA VAL A 315 -18.48 12.75 12.26
C VAL A 315 -17.36 11.74 12.53
N TRP A 316 -16.51 11.51 11.54
CA TRP A 316 -15.37 10.59 11.58
C TRP A 316 -14.02 11.31 11.57
N ALA A 317 -14.01 12.64 11.64
CA ALA A 317 -12.78 13.42 11.60
C ALA A 317 -11.93 13.15 12.86
N GLY A 318 -10.71 12.66 12.68
CA GLY A 318 -9.81 12.30 13.76
C GLY A 318 -9.98 10.86 14.28
N HIS A 319 -10.82 10.04 13.66
CA HIS A 319 -11.03 8.65 14.08
C HIS A 319 -9.95 7.70 13.56
N ARG A 320 -9.91 6.49 14.14
CA ARG A 320 -8.99 5.41 13.77
C ARG A 320 -9.63 4.44 12.79
N PHE A 321 -8.94 4.14 11.69
CA PHE A 321 -9.47 3.27 10.63
C PHE A 321 -8.54 2.14 10.26
N GLU A 322 -9.11 1.04 9.79
CA GLU A 322 -8.39 -0.01 9.08
C GLU A 322 -9.33 -0.78 8.16
N ILE A 323 -8.77 -1.45 7.16
CA ILE A 323 -9.51 -2.27 6.19
C ILE A 323 -9.06 -3.72 6.38
N THR A 324 -10.00 -4.62 6.65
CA THR A 324 -9.72 -6.03 6.93
C THR A 324 -10.79 -6.92 6.32
N THR A 325 -10.56 -8.23 6.32
CA THR A 325 -11.56 -9.16 5.82
C THR A 325 -12.69 -9.34 6.83
N ARG A 326 -13.90 -9.61 6.32
CA ARG A 326 -15.09 -9.84 7.13
C ARG A 326 -14.88 -11.00 8.09
N SER A 327 -14.28 -12.09 7.60
CA SER A 327 -13.98 -13.26 8.44
C SER A 327 -13.09 -12.90 9.63
N ARG A 328 -12.07 -12.03 9.44
CA ARG A 328 -11.21 -11.57 10.53
C ARG A 328 -11.92 -10.64 11.49
N HIS A 329 -12.76 -9.75 10.97
CA HIS A 329 -13.61 -8.90 11.80
C HIS A 329 -14.47 -9.78 12.72
N ASP A 330 -15.28 -10.67 12.15
CA ASP A 330 -16.21 -11.53 12.90
C ASP A 330 -15.46 -12.43 13.91
N GLN A 331 -14.25 -12.87 13.59
CA GLN A 331 -13.41 -13.64 14.52
C GLN A 331 -12.89 -12.79 15.69
N ALA A 332 -12.46 -11.56 15.42
CA ALA A 332 -11.86 -10.67 16.41
C ALA A 332 -12.90 -10.02 17.34
N THR A 333 -14.12 -9.80 16.84
CA THR A 333 -15.18 -9.08 17.56
C THR A 333 -16.20 -10.00 18.23
N LYS A 334 -15.93 -11.31 18.32
CA LYS A 334 -16.86 -12.29 18.91
C LYS A 334 -17.42 -11.81 20.26
N GLY A 335 -18.69 -11.40 20.28
CA GLY A 335 -19.40 -10.93 21.47
C GLY A 335 -19.38 -9.42 21.70
N GLU A 336 -18.72 -8.63 20.85
CA GLU A 336 -18.81 -7.17 20.86
C GLU A 336 -19.86 -6.67 19.86
N GLU A 337 -20.65 -5.68 20.26
CA GLU A 337 -21.55 -5.00 19.33
C GLU A 337 -20.76 -4.02 18.45
N TRP A 338 -20.92 -4.20 17.13
CA TRP A 338 -20.43 -3.29 16.09
C TRP A 338 -21.61 -2.90 15.21
N LYS A 339 -21.70 -1.60 14.86
CA LYS A 339 -22.79 -1.07 14.04
C LYS A 339 -22.39 -1.10 12.56
N ASP A 340 -23.21 -1.75 11.74
CA ASP A 340 -23.12 -1.60 10.28
C ASP A 340 -23.71 -0.25 9.87
N VAL A 341 -22.92 0.60 9.23
CA VAL A 341 -23.34 1.91 8.73
C VAL A 341 -23.23 2.01 7.21
N SER A 342 -23.14 0.87 6.51
CA SER A 342 -22.94 0.82 5.06
C SER A 342 -24.00 1.61 4.28
N GLU A 343 -25.28 1.41 4.58
CA GLU A 343 -26.39 2.11 3.90
C GLU A 343 -26.39 3.62 4.16
N GLU A 344 -26.07 4.03 5.39
CA GLU A 344 -26.00 5.44 5.80
C GLU A 344 -24.90 6.17 5.02
N VAL A 345 -23.70 5.58 5.00
CA VAL A 345 -22.53 6.06 4.27
C VAL A 345 -22.78 6.07 2.75
N ARG A 346 -23.38 4.99 2.23
CA ARG A 346 -23.73 4.90 0.80
C ARG A 346 -24.66 6.03 0.40
N GLY A 347 -25.68 6.33 1.20
CA GLY A 347 -26.62 7.41 0.95
C GLY A 347 -25.95 8.78 0.86
N GLU A 348 -24.98 9.06 1.74
CA GLU A 348 -24.20 10.31 1.71
C GLU A 348 -23.35 10.43 0.44
N ILE A 349 -22.61 9.37 0.08
CA ILE A 349 -21.75 9.39 -1.11
C ILE A 349 -22.62 9.51 -2.36
N VAL A 350 -23.70 8.73 -2.46
CA VAL A 350 -24.67 8.83 -3.55
C VAL A 350 -25.24 10.24 -3.66
N GLY A 351 -25.62 10.87 -2.55
CA GLY A 351 -26.11 12.24 -2.53
C GLY A 351 -25.10 13.26 -3.05
N ILE A 352 -23.82 13.11 -2.68
CA ILE A 352 -22.72 13.94 -3.20
C ILE A 352 -22.61 13.82 -4.73
N TRP A 353 -22.66 12.59 -5.25
CA TRP A 353 -22.56 12.32 -6.68
C TRP A 353 -23.81 12.79 -7.46
N GLU A 354 -25.01 12.59 -6.91
CA GLU A 354 -26.28 13.07 -7.48
C GLU A 354 -26.33 14.59 -7.57
N SER A 355 -25.86 15.29 -6.53
CA SER A 355 -25.74 16.75 -6.54
C SER A 355 -24.84 17.25 -7.68
N GLN A 356 -23.72 16.57 -7.92
CA GLN A 356 -22.75 17.02 -8.91
C GLN A 356 -23.14 16.70 -10.36
N PHE A 357 -23.83 15.58 -10.60
CA PHE A 357 -24.05 15.04 -11.95
C PHE A 357 -25.52 14.84 -12.34
N GLY A 358 -26.46 15.04 -11.41
CA GLY A 358 -27.89 14.83 -11.58
C GLY A 358 -28.31 13.37 -11.32
N ALA A 359 -29.62 13.12 -11.15
CA ALA A 359 -30.16 11.81 -10.75
C ALA A 359 -29.81 10.64 -11.69
N GLU A 360 -29.58 10.91 -12.97
CA GLU A 360 -29.22 9.90 -13.99
C GLU A 360 -27.70 9.64 -14.08
N TRP A 361 -26.90 10.12 -13.11
CA TRP A 361 -25.45 9.94 -13.13
C TRP A 361 -25.01 8.48 -13.21
N ARG A 362 -25.87 7.57 -12.71
CA ARG A 362 -25.69 6.11 -12.72
C ARG A 362 -25.78 5.52 -14.13
N ASP A 363 -26.68 6.05 -14.95
CA ASP A 363 -26.98 5.51 -16.28
C ASP A 363 -26.03 6.03 -17.37
N ARG A 364 -25.29 7.10 -17.07
CA ARG A 364 -24.46 7.79 -18.06
C ARG A 364 -23.18 7.06 -18.47
N GLY A 365 -22.91 5.83 -18.01
CA GLY A 365 -21.71 5.07 -18.38
C GLY A 365 -20.35 5.73 -18.01
N ARG A 366 -20.38 6.94 -17.43
CA ARG A 366 -19.21 7.80 -17.16
C ARG A 366 -18.35 7.35 -15.98
N LEU A 367 -18.73 6.28 -15.30
CA LEU A 367 -17.82 5.63 -14.36
C LEU A 367 -16.71 4.95 -15.18
N ASP A 368 -17.02 4.11 -16.17
CA ASP A 368 -15.99 3.34 -16.90
C ASP A 368 -15.14 4.18 -17.87
N GLU A 369 -15.73 5.11 -18.64
CA GLU A 369 -14.96 5.93 -19.61
C GLU A 369 -13.89 6.82 -18.94
N ARG A 370 -14.09 7.19 -17.68
CA ARG A 370 -13.24 8.14 -16.97
C ARG A 370 -12.19 7.49 -16.07
N PHE A 371 -12.31 6.18 -15.85
CA PHE A 371 -11.37 5.39 -15.07
C PHE A 371 -10.50 4.48 -15.95
N CYS A 372 -10.70 4.46 -17.28
CA CYS A 372 -9.92 3.67 -18.24
C CYS A 372 -9.14 4.51 -19.28
N TYR A 373 -9.37 5.81 -19.42
CA TYR A 373 -8.59 6.68 -20.31
C TYR A 373 -8.43 8.09 -19.75
N SER A 374 -7.19 8.45 -19.37
CA SER A 374 -6.75 9.82 -19.22
C SER A 374 -6.29 10.36 -20.58
N ASP A 375 -7.23 10.55 -21.52
CA ASP A 375 -6.97 11.25 -22.79
C ASP A 375 -7.23 12.76 -22.66
N ASP A 376 -6.65 13.37 -21.62
CA ASP A 376 -6.53 14.83 -21.53
C ASP A 376 -5.07 15.18 -21.83
N GLY A 377 -4.73 15.17 -23.13
CA GLY A 377 -3.38 15.28 -23.69
C GLY A 377 -2.61 16.57 -23.46
N LEU A 378 -2.51 17.06 -22.22
CA LEU A 378 -1.61 18.16 -21.82
C LEU A 378 -1.08 17.92 -20.40
N ASP A 379 -0.03 17.10 -20.33
CA ASP A 379 1.05 16.99 -19.33
C ASP A 379 1.29 15.53 -18.99
N GLY A 380 2.48 15.01 -19.36
CA GLY A 380 2.81 13.60 -19.36
C GLY A 380 2.98 12.97 -17.98
N GLU A 381 1.88 12.62 -17.33
CA GLU A 381 1.83 11.46 -16.42
C GLU A 381 1.29 10.27 -17.21
N GLU A 382 2.17 9.30 -17.46
CA GLU A 382 1.92 8.07 -18.22
C GLU A 382 0.68 7.36 -17.66
N ASP A 383 -0.35 7.14 -18.50
CA ASP A 383 -1.44 6.18 -18.25
C ASP A 383 -0.84 4.91 -17.63
N GLU A 384 -1.41 4.41 -16.52
CA GLU A 384 -0.91 3.22 -15.83
C GLU A 384 -0.81 2.06 -16.86
N PRO A 385 0.39 1.67 -17.32
CA PRO A 385 0.48 0.88 -18.54
C PRO A 385 0.01 -0.56 -18.28
N ASP A 386 -0.84 -1.11 -19.15
CA ASP A 386 -1.30 -2.50 -19.05
C ASP A 386 -0.19 -3.48 -19.47
N VAL A 387 0.66 -3.81 -18.50
CA VAL A 387 1.79 -4.75 -18.66
C VAL A 387 1.33 -6.16 -19.05
N VAL A 388 0.09 -6.54 -18.71
CA VAL A 388 -0.49 -7.84 -19.07
C VAL A 388 -0.82 -7.87 -20.56
N HIS A 389 -1.42 -6.79 -21.07
CA HIS A 389 -1.61 -6.58 -22.51
C HIS A 389 -0.29 -6.59 -23.28
N ASP A 390 0.76 -5.94 -22.76
CA ASP A 390 2.10 -5.92 -23.38
C ASP A 390 2.71 -7.33 -23.53
N LEU A 391 2.50 -8.23 -22.56
CA LEU A 391 2.93 -9.63 -22.71
C LEU A 391 2.07 -10.35 -23.75
N GLN A 392 0.74 -10.18 -23.72
CA GLN A 392 -0.16 -10.83 -24.66
C GLN A 392 0.23 -10.46 -26.11
N VAL A 393 0.45 -9.17 -26.36
CA VAL A 393 0.94 -8.65 -27.64
C VAL A 393 2.32 -9.21 -27.99
N TYR A 394 3.25 -9.29 -27.02
CA TYR A 394 4.58 -9.86 -27.27
C TYR A 394 4.55 -11.36 -27.54
N VAL A 395 3.74 -12.15 -26.82
CA VAL A 395 3.60 -13.59 -27.03
C VAL A 395 2.93 -13.84 -28.37
N ASP A 396 1.87 -13.10 -28.70
CA ASP A 396 1.23 -13.17 -30.00
C ASP A 396 2.21 -12.77 -31.11
N TYR A 397 3.05 -11.76 -30.91
CA TYR A 397 4.09 -11.39 -31.87
C TYR A 397 5.20 -12.47 -31.95
N ALA A 398 5.72 -12.96 -30.84
CA ALA A 398 6.81 -13.95 -30.81
C ALA A 398 6.39 -15.33 -31.32
N VAL A 399 5.11 -15.69 -31.16
CA VAL A 399 4.52 -16.95 -31.64
C VAL A 399 4.05 -16.83 -33.09
N ASN A 400 3.55 -15.66 -33.52
CA ASN A 400 3.02 -15.45 -34.89
C ASN A 400 4.03 -14.82 -35.88
N VAL A 401 5.23 -14.42 -35.45
CA VAL A 401 6.31 -14.04 -36.38
C VAL A 401 6.88 -15.29 -37.04
N HIS A 402 6.54 -15.41 -38.33
CA HIS A 402 7.07 -16.38 -39.29
C HIS A 402 8.62 -16.46 -39.21
N PRO A 403 9.26 -17.64 -39.34
CA PRO A 403 10.69 -17.86 -39.06
C PRO A 403 11.66 -17.28 -40.11
N TYR A 404 11.51 -16.01 -40.50
CA TYR A 404 12.38 -15.35 -41.48
C TYR A 404 13.50 -14.50 -40.88
N TYR A 405 13.55 -14.29 -39.56
CA TYR A 405 14.61 -13.50 -38.91
C TYR A 405 15.53 -14.30 -37.98
N ASN A 406 15.95 -15.49 -38.43
CA ASN A 406 17.05 -16.26 -37.83
C ASN A 406 18.19 -16.49 -38.83
N ARG A 407 18.66 -15.40 -39.44
CA ARG A 407 20.00 -15.29 -40.03
C ARG A 407 20.45 -13.85 -39.85
N TYR A 408 21.35 -13.61 -38.91
CA TYR A 408 22.64 -12.92 -39.08
C TYR A 408 23.42 -12.95 -37.76
#